data_AF-W1Y137-F1
#
_entry.id   AF-W1Y137-F1
#
_cell.length_a   1.000
_cell.length_b   1.000
_cell.length_c   1.000
_cell.angle_alpha   90.00
_cell.angle_beta   90.00
_cell.angle_gamma   90.00
#
_symmetry.space_group_name_H-M   'P 1'
#
loop_
_entity.id
_entity.type
_entity.pdbx_description
1 polymer ?
#
loop_
_entity_poly.entity_id
_entity_poly.type
_entity_poly.pdbx_seq_one_letter_code
_entity_poly.pdbx_strand_id
1 'polypeptide(L)' 'ATPIPRTLHMSMLGIRDLSVIETPPTNRYPVQTYVLENNATVIRDAVLREMDRGGQVYYLYNKVDTME' A
#
# COMPACT_ATOMS: atom_id res chain seq x y z
N ALA A 1 -6.03 5.35 -1.32
CA ALA A 1 -7.01 6.22 -0.66
C ALA A 1 -6.60 6.42 0.79
N THR A 2 -5.51 7.15 1.02
CA THR A 2 -5.29 7.75 2.33
C THR A 2 -6.35 8.85 2.46
N PRO A 3 -7.12 8.91 3.55
CA PRO A 3 -8.07 10.00 3.71
C PRO A 3 -7.27 11.31 3.68
N ILE A 4 -7.79 12.26 2.92
CA ILE A 4 -7.22 13.59 2.71
C ILE A 4 -6.80 14.19 4.07
N PRO A 5 -5.68 14.93 4.15
CA PRO A 5 -5.21 15.56 5.39
C PRO A 5 -6.35 16.23 6.17
N ARG A 6 -6.43 15.99 7.49
CA ARG A 6 -7.56 16.38 8.36
C ARG A 6 -7.95 17.86 8.28
N THR A 7 -7.03 18.74 7.91
CA THR A 7 -7.28 20.17 7.73
C THR A 7 -8.17 20.47 6.51
N LEU A 8 -8.00 19.73 5.42
CA LEU A 8 -8.76 19.87 4.17
C LEU A 8 -10.14 19.18 4.27
N HIS A 9 -10.26 18.12 5.08
CA HIS A 9 -11.53 17.47 5.39
C HIS A 9 -12.51 18.43 6.09
N MET A 10 -12.01 19.24 7.05
CA MET A 10 -12.82 20.24 7.75
C MET A 10 -13.27 21.39 6.86
N SER A 11 -12.49 21.76 5.84
CA SER A 11 -12.88 22.80 4.87
C SER A 11 -13.97 22.34 3.90
N MET A 12 -14.02 21.05 3.56
CA MET A 12 -14.96 20.51 2.56
C MET A 12 -16.33 20.09 3.14
N LEU A 13 -16.44 19.90 4.46
CA LEU A 13 -17.69 19.57 5.15
C LEU A 13 -18.79 20.65 5.06
N GLY A 14 -18.46 21.87 4.64
CA GLY A 14 -19.43 22.95 4.44
C GLY A 14 -20.01 23.10 3.03
N ILE A 15 -19.44 22.43 2.00
CA ILE A 15 -19.77 22.72 0.59
C ILE A 15 -20.10 21.47 -0.23
N ARG A 16 -19.69 20.25 0.16
CA ARG A 16 -19.93 19.06 -0.67
C ARG A 16 -20.06 17.77 0.14
N ASP A 17 -21.19 17.10 -0.04
CA ASP A 17 -21.39 15.71 0.42
C ASP A 17 -20.39 14.80 -0.29
N LEU A 18 -19.36 14.38 0.46
CA LEU A 18 -18.44 13.32 0.05
C LEU A 18 -19.13 11.99 0.32
N SER A 19 -19.66 11.36 -0.73
CA SER A 19 -20.09 9.97 -0.66
C SER A 19 -18.85 9.07 -0.54
N VAL A 20 -18.48 8.73 0.70
CA VAL A 20 -17.44 7.74 0.97
C VAL A 20 -18.07 6.37 0.82
N ILE A 21 -17.72 5.64 -0.24
CA ILE A 21 -18.11 4.25 -0.40
C ILE A 21 -17.19 3.42 0.52
N GLU A 22 -17.67 3.13 1.73
CA GLU A 22 -16.91 2.39 2.75
C GLU A 22 -16.98 0.87 2.55
N THR A 23 -17.87 0.38 1.69
CA THR A 23 -18.06 -1.07 1.51
C THR A 23 -16.92 -1.64 0.67
N PRO A 24 -15.99 -2.43 1.27
CA PRO A 24 -14.98 -3.09 0.48
C PRO A 24 -15.67 -4.13 -0.44
N PRO A 25 -15.14 -4.35 -1.65
CA PRO A 25 -15.66 -5.39 -2.54
C PRO A 25 -15.64 -6.74 -1.84
N THR A 26 -16.69 -7.53 -2.05
CA THR A 26 -16.80 -8.89 -1.51
C THR A 26 -15.59 -9.71 -2.00
N ASN A 27 -15.00 -10.51 -1.11
CA ASN A 27 -13.84 -11.37 -1.36
C ASN A 27 -12.43 -10.72 -1.24
N ARG A 28 -12.29 -9.56 -0.56
CA ARG A 28 -10.98 -8.99 -0.21
C ARG A 28 -10.49 -9.50 1.15
N TYR A 29 -9.43 -10.30 1.15
CA TYR A 29 -8.70 -10.63 2.38
C TYR A 29 -7.73 -9.50 2.76
N PRO A 30 -7.53 -9.23 4.06
CA PRO A 30 -6.52 -8.26 4.50
C PRO A 30 -5.13 -8.70 4.05
N VAL A 31 -4.30 -7.73 3.66
CA VAL A 31 -2.91 -7.98 3.30
C VAL A 31 -2.10 -8.27 4.56
N GLN A 32 -1.30 -9.33 4.54
CA GLN A 32 -0.37 -9.63 5.64
C GLN A 32 0.82 -8.66 5.56
N THR A 33 1.02 -7.87 6.61
CA THR A 33 2.06 -6.84 6.65
C THR A 33 3.06 -7.18 7.75
N TYR A 34 4.35 -7.16 7.43
CA TYR A 34 5.43 -7.44 8.36
C TYR A 34 6.37 -6.24 8.45
N VAL A 35 6.81 -5.91 9.66
CA VAL A 35 7.81 -4.87 9.92
C VAL A 35 9.06 -5.56 10.43
N LEU A 36 10.13 -5.52 9.64
CA LEU A 36 11.39 -6.21 9.90
C LEU A 36 12.55 -5.25 9.57
N GLU A 37 13.71 -5.50 10.15
CA GLU A 37 14.94 -4.83 9.72
C GLU A 37 15.29 -5.23 8.29
N ASN A 38 16.04 -4.36 7.59
CA ASN A 38 16.43 -4.62 6.21
C ASN A 38 17.37 -5.83 6.14
N ASN A 39 16.81 -6.96 5.74
CA ASN A 39 17.53 -8.21 5.57
C ASN A 39 17.30 -8.75 4.15
N ALA A 40 18.37 -8.81 3.36
CA ALA A 40 18.34 -9.28 1.98
C ALA A 40 17.81 -10.72 1.84
N THR A 41 18.05 -11.60 2.83
CA THR A 41 17.56 -12.97 2.82
C THR A 41 16.03 -13.02 2.88
N VAL A 42 15.44 -12.21 3.77
CA VAL A 42 13.98 -12.14 3.93
C VAL A 42 13.32 -11.58 2.67
N ILE A 43 13.91 -10.54 2.07
CA ILE A 43 13.42 -9.95 0.83
C ILE A 43 13.46 -10.99 -0.30
N ARG A 44 14.58 -11.72 -0.45
CA ARG A 44 14.72 -12.76 -1.47
C ARG A 44 13.68 -13.86 -1.30
N ASP A 45 13.49 -14.37 -0.09
CA ASP A 45 12.51 -15.44 0.18
C ASP A 45 11.07 -14.96 -0.09
N ALA A 46 10.75 -13.70 0.24
CA ALA A 46 9.46 -13.11 -0.07
C ALA A 46 9.24 -12.96 -1.59
N VAL A 47 10.26 -12.54 -2.34
CA VAL A 47 10.20 -12.43 -3.81
C VAL A 47 10.00 -13.81 -4.44
N LEU A 48 10.79 -14.80 -4.04
CA LEU A 48 10.69 -16.16 -4.58
C LEU A 48 9.31 -16.78 -4.31
N ARG A 49 8.78 -16.60 -3.10
CA ARG A 49 7.43 -17.07 -2.76
C ARG A 49 6.35 -16.46 -3.66
N GLU A 50 6.45 -15.17 -4.00
CA GLU A 50 5.48 -14.54 -4.91
C GLU A 50 5.71 -14.93 -6.37
N MET A 51 6.96 -15.17 -6.79
CA MET A 51 7.28 -15.73 -8.11
C MET A 51 6.73 -17.15 -8.28
N ASP A 52 6.85 -18.01 -7.26
CA ASP A 52 6.30 -19.38 -7.26
C ASP A 52 4.78 -19.39 -7.39
N ARG A 53 4.11 -18.32 -6.93
CA ARG A 53 2.66 -18.12 -7.09
C ARG A 53 2.29 -17.54 -8.46
N GLY A 54 3.27 -17.25 -9.32
CA GLY A 54 3.07 -16.55 -10.59
C GLY A 54 2.62 -15.10 -10.44
N GLY A 55 2.87 -14.51 -9.27
CA GLY A 55 2.51 -13.14 -8.94
C GLY A 55 3.50 -12.10 -9.46
N GLN A 56 3.21 -10.84 -9.16
CA GLN A 56 4.09 -9.71 -9.45
C GLN A 56 4.54 -9.07 -8.13
N VAL A 57 5.80 -8.62 -8.09
CA VAL A 57 6.40 -8.02 -6.91
C VAL A 57 6.66 -6.54 -7.15
N TYR A 58 6.28 -5.70 -6.20
CA TYR A 58 6.60 -4.27 -6.18
C TYR A 58 7.73 -4.01 -5.19
N TYR A 59 8.85 -3.45 -5.67
CA TYR A 59 9.97 -3.00 -4.84
C TYR A 59 10.02 -1.48 -4.86
N LEU A 60 9.85 -0.84 -3.70
CA LEU A 60 9.87 0.62 -3.58
C LEU A 60 11.27 1.09 -3.17
N TYR A 61 11.93 1.82 -4.07
CA TYR A 61 13.20 2.48 -3.80
C TYR A 61 13.05 3.99 -3.97
N ASN A 62 13.22 4.75 -2.88
CA ASN A 62 12.89 6.19 -2.88
C ASN A 62 14.01 7.09 -3.42
N LYS A 63 15.21 6.55 -3.71
CA LYS A 63 16.35 7.35 -4.20
C LYS A 63 16.50 7.15 -5.70
N VAL A 64 16.16 8.16 -6.49
CA VAL A 64 16.21 8.06 -7.95
C VAL A 64 17.67 8.01 -8.46
N ASP A 65 18.59 8.69 -7.78
CA ASP A 65 19.99 8.83 -8.20
C ASP A 65 20.80 7.52 -8.16
N THR A 66 20.33 6.52 -7.40
CA THR A 66 21.04 5.26 -7.17
C THR A 66 20.19 4.04 -7.54
N MET A 67 19.20 4.24 -8.41
CA MET A 67 18.24 3.20 -8.83
C MET A 67 18.74 2.34 -10.01
N GLU A 68 19.96 2.58 -10.50
CA GLU A 68 20.59 1.86 -11.62
C GLU A 68 21.08 0.45 -11.24
#